data_AF-A0A7C3PVK4-F1
#
_entry.id   AF-A0A7C3PVK4-F1
#
_cell.length_a   1.000
_cell.length_b   1.000
_cell.length_c   1.000
_cell.angle_alpha   90.00
_cell.angle_beta   90.00
_cell.angle_gamma   90.00
#
_symmetry.space_group_name_H-M   'P 1'
#
loop_
_entity.id
_entity.type
_entity.pdbx_description
1 polymer ?
#
loop_
_entity_poly.entity_id
_entity_poly.type
_entity_poly.pdbx_seq_one_letter_code
_entity_poly.pdbx_strand_id
1 'polypeptide(L)' 'LGYSGDLRWTLGGSDANAFNEKGVPSIVCGTGMKEIHTHNEHVSKEDLVGLTNLAIELIRGAAQ' A
#
# COMPACT_ATOMS: atom_id res chain seq x y z
N LEU A 1 7.69 -4.16 -12.26
CA LEU A 1 6.55 -3.26 -12.50
C LEU A 1 6.93 -1.81 -12.83
N GLY A 2 8.22 -1.42 -12.73
CA GLY A 2 8.65 -0.05 -13.11
C GLY A 2 8.47 1.02 -12.02
N TYR A 3 8.03 0.64 -10.82
CA TYR A 3 7.92 1.52 -9.65
C TYR A 3 9.23 1.62 -8.87
N SER A 4 9.47 2.75 -8.19
CA SER A 4 10.49 2.86 -7.13
C SER A 4 9.95 2.28 -5.82
N GLY A 5 10.82 1.58 -5.08
CA GLY A 5 10.48 0.92 -3.81
C GLY A 5 10.87 1.74 -2.59
N ASP A 6 10.56 3.05 -2.59
CA ASP A 6 11.04 3.95 -1.54
C ASP A 6 10.31 3.72 -0.21
N LEU A 7 11.09 3.40 0.82
CA LEU A 7 10.59 3.27 2.19
C LEU A 7 10.57 4.63 2.87
N ARG A 8 9.45 4.95 3.53
CA ARG A 8 9.29 6.18 4.31
C ARG A 8 8.50 5.92 5.58
N TRP A 9 8.76 6.77 6.57
CA TRP A 9 7.93 6.87 7.77
C TRP A 9 6.80 7.87 7.50
N THR A 10 5.62 7.61 8.05
CA THR A 10 4.51 8.55 8.08
C THR A 10 4.16 8.90 9.52
N LEU A 11 3.40 9.98 9.72
CA LEU A 11 2.95 10.42 11.05
C LEU A 11 1.54 9.90 11.41
N GLY A 12 0.97 9.03 10.57
CA GLY A 12 -0.38 8.48 10.73
C GLY A 12 -0.39 7.06 11.28
N GLY A 13 -1.56 6.61 11.73
CA GLY A 13 -1.80 5.22 12.13
C GLY A 13 -2.31 4.36 10.98
N SER A 14 -2.05 3.06 11.06
CA SER A 14 -2.57 2.00 10.19
C SER A 14 -2.69 0.70 11.00
N ASP A 15 -3.47 -0.27 10.52
CA ASP A 15 -3.52 -1.62 11.09
C ASP A 15 -2.12 -2.27 11.16
N ALA A 16 -1.19 -1.86 10.28
CA ALA A 16 0.21 -2.27 10.35
C ALA A 16 0.86 -1.95 11.72
N ASN A 17 0.46 -0.87 12.41
CA ASN A 17 0.96 -0.58 13.75
C ASN A 17 0.55 -1.69 14.74
N ALA A 18 -0.73 -2.07 14.74
CA ALA A 18 -1.23 -3.11 15.61
C ALA A 18 -0.66 -4.51 15.27
N PHE A 19 -0.42 -4.80 13.99
CA PHE A 19 0.22 -6.04 13.58
C PHE A 19 1.69 -6.11 14.01
N ASN A 20 2.43 -5.01 13.84
CA ASN A 20 3.82 -4.93 14.29
C ASN A 20 3.93 -5.05 15.82
N GLU A 21 3.02 -4.42 16.58
CA GLU A 21 2.97 -4.57 18.05
C GLU A 21 2.76 -6.03 18.48
N LYS A 22 2.01 -6.81 17.69
CA LYS A 22 1.76 -8.24 17.92
C LYS A 22 2.85 -9.16 17.34
N GLY A 23 3.96 -8.60 16.86
CA GLY A 23 5.10 -9.37 16.34
C GLY A 23 4.90 -9.92 14.93
N VAL A 24 3.96 -9.39 14.15
CA VAL A 24 3.77 -9.71 12.73
C VAL A 24 4.37 -8.59 11.88
N PRO A 25 5.57 -8.77 11.30
CA PRO A 25 6.24 -7.72 10.52
C PRO A 25 5.37 -7.25 9.36
N SER A 26 5.00 -5.98 9.37
CA SER A 26 4.02 -5.41 8.44
C SER A 26 4.44 -4.04 7.94
N ILE A 27 4.25 -3.80 6.64
CA ILE A 27 4.41 -2.49 6.00
C ILE A 27 3.12 -2.07 5.30
N VAL A 28 2.98 -0.77 5.04
CA VAL A 28 1.85 -0.22 4.27
C VAL A 28 2.29 0.02 2.83
N CYS A 29 1.55 -0.50 1.86
CA CYS A 29 1.71 -0.17 0.44
C CYS A 29 0.84 1.04 0.09
N GLY A 30 1.40 2.00 -0.66
CA GLY A 30 0.62 3.13 -1.16
C GLY A 30 -0.45 2.67 -2.15
N THR A 31 -1.67 3.19 -2.01
CA THR A 31 -2.84 2.76 -2.82
C THR A 31 -3.19 3.72 -3.96
N GLY A 32 -2.46 4.83 -4.13
CA GLY A 32 -2.70 5.83 -5.18
C GLY A 32 -3.84 6.81 -4.92
N MET A 33 -4.58 6.63 -3.82
CA MET A 33 -5.72 7.50 -3.45
C MET A 33 -5.31 8.96 -3.25
N LYS A 34 -6.21 9.88 -3.63
CA LYS A 34 -6.07 11.33 -3.54
C LYS A 34 -7.25 11.93 -2.80
N GLU A 35 -7.01 13.05 -2.11
CA GLU A 35 -8.03 13.81 -1.37
C GLU A 35 -8.86 12.95 -0.39
N ILE A 36 -8.21 11.96 0.24
CA ILE A 36 -8.86 11.05 1.20
C ILE A 36 -9.55 11.82 2.33
N HIS A 37 -10.73 11.36 2.72
CA HIS A 37 -11.60 11.99 3.73
C HIS A 37 -12.21 13.34 3.31
N THR A 38 -12.38 13.57 2.01
CA THR A 38 -13.10 14.74 1.47
C THR A 38 -14.20 14.28 0.51
N HIS A 39 -15.09 15.20 0.12
CA HIS A 39 -16.09 14.91 -0.92
C HIS A 39 -15.49 14.74 -2.33
N ASN A 40 -14.20 15.08 -2.51
CA ASN A 40 -13.47 14.94 -3.75
C ASN A 40 -12.54 13.73 -3.76
N GLU A 41 -12.67 12.82 -2.78
CA GLU A 41 -11.85 11.61 -2.71
C GLU A 41 -11.94 10.81 -4.01
N HIS A 42 -10.78 10.48 -4.57
CA HIS A 42 -10.70 9.77 -5.85
C HIS A 42 -9.40 8.97 -6.00
N VAL A 43 -9.37 8.11 -7.02
CA VAL A 43 -8.20 7.34 -7.44
C VAL A 43 -8.26 7.16 -8.96
N SER A 44 -7.11 7.16 -9.63
CA SER A 44 -7.05 6.92 -11.07
C SER A 44 -7.29 5.44 -11.40
N LYS A 45 -7.76 5.15 -12.62
CA LYS A 45 -7.92 3.75 -13.07
C LYS A 45 -6.55 3.08 -13.19
N GLU A 46 -5.55 3.86 -13.59
CA GLU A 46 -4.17 3.45 -13.75
C GLU A 46 -3.58 3.00 -12.41
N ASP A 47 -3.80 3.75 -11.33
CA ASP A 47 -3.34 3.39 -9.98
C ASP A 47 -4.07 2.14 -9.45
N LEU A 48 -5.38 2.00 -9.70
CA LEU A 48 -6.14 0.81 -9.29
C LEU A 48 -5.60 -0.47 -9.95
N VAL A 49 -5.34 -0.42 -11.26
CA VAL A 49 -4.76 -1.55 -12.01
C VAL A 49 -3.32 -1.80 -11.57
N GLY A 50 -2.53 -0.74 -11.39
CA GLY A 50 -1.15 -0.81 -10.92
C GLY A 50 -1.02 -1.48 -9.55
N LEU A 51 -1.86 -1.08 -8.60
CA LEU A 51 -1.91 -1.66 -7.26
C LEU A 51 -2.29 -3.15 -7.29
N THR A 52 -3.25 -3.52 -8.15
CA THR A 52 -3.64 -4.93 -8.33
C THR A 52 -2.47 -5.76 -8.83
N ASN A 53 -1.73 -5.26 -9.83
CA ASN A 53 -0.54 -5.94 -10.33
C ASN A 53 0.55 -6.04 -9.26
N LEU A 54 0.75 -4.99 -8.46
CA LEU A 54 1.70 -5.02 -7.34
C LEU A 54 1.33 -6.09 -6.31
N ALA A 55 0.07 -6.19 -5.93
CA ALA A 55 -0.40 -7.19 -4.97
C ALA A 55 -0.17 -8.63 -5.50
N ILE A 56 -0.47 -8.87 -6.78
CA ILE A 56 -0.24 -10.18 -7.42
C ILE A 56 1.25 -10.55 -7.40
N GLU A 57 2.13 -9.61 -7.77
CA GLU A 57 3.57 -9.87 -7.79
C GLU A 57 4.16 -10.06 -6.39
N LEU A 58 3.66 -9.37 -5.37
CA LEU A 58 4.04 -9.62 -3.97
C LEU A 58 3.64 -11.03 -3.52
N ILE A 59 2.41 -11.47 -3.84
CA ILE A 59 1.94 -12.82 -3.51
C ILE A 59 2.79 -13.88 -4.25
N ARG A 60 3.05 -13.68 -5.54
CA ARG A 60 3.90 -14.58 -6.34
C ARG A 60 5.32 -14.66 -5.79
N GLY A 61 5.90 -13.52 -5.40
CA GLY A 61 7.24 -13.47 -4.80
C GLY A 61 7.29 -14.16 -3.44
N ALA A 62 6.23 -14.07 -2.63
CA ALA A 62 6.15 -14.73 -1.33
C ALA A 62 5.86 -16.25 -1.41
N ALA A 63 5.27 -16.72 -2.51
CA ALA A 63 4.93 -18.13 -2.74
C ALA A 63 6.07 -18.96 -3.37
N GLN A 64 7.22 -18.33 -3.65
CA GLN A 64 8.45 -19.01 -4.07
C GLN A 64 9.16 -19.63 -2.87
#